data_AF-A0A371JBZ3-F1
#
_entry.id   AF-A0A371JBZ3-F1
#
_cell.length_a   1.000
_cell.length_b   1.000
_cell.length_c   1.000
_cell.angle_alpha   90.00
_cell.angle_beta   90.00
_cell.angle_gamma   90.00
#
_symmetry.space_group_name_H-M   'P 1'
#
loop_
_entity.id
_entity.type
_entity.pdbx_description
1 polymer ?
#
loop_
_entity_poly.entity_id
_entity_poly.type
_entity_poly.pdbx_seq_one_letter_code
_entity_poly.pdbx_strand_id
1 'polypeptide(L)'
;MAEIEESYNSVDFGKRLKKIRKQHNITQESLAEMLNVSIDSITKYETGKVNIGHDYIIKICKMFNISADYFYFEQDKKLFADSSEEDVMWIISKLDSEERIRAKEILKLAFPNTVA
;
A
#
# COMPACT_ATOMS: atom_id res chain seq x y z
N MET A 1 9.47 23.38 -24.30
CA MET A 1 9.42 22.12 -23.54
C MET A 1 9.65 22.50 -22.09
N ALA A 2 8.73 22.21 -21.18
CA ALA A 2 9.00 22.41 -19.77
C ALA A 2 10.08 21.40 -19.36
N GLU A 3 11.17 21.87 -18.77
CA GLU A 3 12.14 20.98 -18.13
C GLU A 3 11.44 20.31 -16.95
N ILE A 4 11.39 18.98 -16.95
CA ILE A 4 10.91 18.23 -15.80
C ILE A 4 12.02 18.29 -14.76
N GLU A 5 11.85 19.13 -13.73
CA GLU A 5 12.81 19.32 -12.62
C GLU A 5 12.77 18.18 -11.57
N GLU A 6 11.93 17.16 -11.77
CA GLU A 6 11.81 16.07 -10.79
C GLU A 6 12.99 15.10 -10.88
N SER A 7 13.79 15.05 -9.82
CA SER A 7 14.87 14.10 -9.64
C SER A 7 14.64 13.20 -8.43
N TYR A 8 15.16 11.97 -8.49
CA TYR A 8 15.04 11.00 -7.41
C TYR A 8 15.78 11.47 -6.14
N ASN A 9 15.08 11.47 -5.00
CA ASN A 9 15.66 11.77 -3.68
C ASN A 9 15.67 10.51 -2.78
N SER A 10 16.87 9.94 -2.56
CA SER A 10 17.06 8.75 -1.73
C SER A 10 16.74 8.97 -0.25
N VAL A 11 16.93 10.18 0.26
CA VAL A 11 16.67 10.52 1.67
C VAL A 11 15.16 10.52 1.95
N ASP A 12 14.36 11.10 1.06
CA ASP A 12 12.90 11.09 1.22
C ASP A 12 12.31 9.71 0.97
N PHE A 13 12.85 8.96 0.00
CA PHE A 13 12.55 7.53 -0.16
C PHE A 13 12.80 6.76 1.14
N GLY A 14 13.97 6.95 1.75
CA GLY A 14 14.36 6.27 3.00
C GLY A 14 13.44 6.60 4.17
N LYS A 15 13.05 7.87 4.32
CA LYS A 15 12.07 8.30 5.33
C LYS A 15 10.71 7.62 5.12
N ARG A 16 10.25 7.51 3.87
CA ARG A 16 8.99 6.85 3.49
C ARG A 16 9.03 5.35 3.81
N LEU A 17 10.13 4.67 3.50
CA LEU A 17 10.34 3.26 3.88
C LEU A 17 10.28 3.07 5.40
N LYS A 18 10.96 3.93 6.16
CA LYS A 18 10.94 3.91 7.63
C LYS A 18 9.53 4.14 8.19
N LYS A 19 8.74 4.99 7.56
CA LYS A 19 7.34 5.27 7.94
C LYS A 19 6.49 4.02 7.79
N ILE A 20 6.53 3.36 6.63
CA ILE A 20 5.82 2.09 6.38
C ILE A 20 6.21 1.06 7.44
N ARG A 21 7.52 0.84 7.64
CA ARG A 21 8.02 -0.12 8.62
C ARG A 21 7.42 0.10 10.01
N LYS A 22 7.38 1.37 10.46
CA LYS A 22 6.80 1.75 11.75
C LYS A 22 5.29 1.59 11.79
N GLN A 23 4.56 1.89 10.71
CA GLN A 23 3.11 1.69 10.63
C GLN A 23 2.72 0.21 10.78
N HIS A 24 3.56 -0.69 10.28
CA HIS A 24 3.39 -2.14 10.43
C HIS A 24 4.02 -2.71 11.71
N ASN A 25 4.52 -1.87 12.63
CA ASN A 25 5.10 -2.28 13.92
C ASN A 25 6.24 -3.32 13.84
N ILE A 26 7.02 -3.32 12.76
CA ILE A 26 8.16 -4.24 12.59
C ILE A 26 9.51 -3.54 12.81
N THR A 27 10.54 -4.30 13.21
CA THR A 27 11.89 -3.77 13.44
C THR A 27 12.73 -3.73 12.15
N GLN A 28 13.90 -3.08 12.17
CA GLN A 28 14.79 -3.08 10.99
C GLN A 28 15.32 -4.48 10.70
N GLU A 29 15.52 -5.28 11.75
CA GLU A 29 15.90 -6.70 11.68
C GLU A 29 14.82 -7.51 10.98
N SER A 30 13.56 -7.38 11.40
CA SER A 30 12.44 -8.06 10.76
C SER A 30 12.30 -7.67 9.28
N LEU A 31 12.43 -6.38 8.93
CA LEU A 31 12.39 -5.97 7.52
C LEU A 31 13.59 -6.52 6.71
N ALA A 32 14.77 -6.60 7.32
CA ALA A 32 15.95 -7.18 6.70
C ALA A 32 15.75 -8.66 6.36
N GLU A 33 15.19 -9.43 7.30
CA GLU A 33 14.84 -10.83 7.12
C GLU A 33 13.80 -11.01 6.00
N MET A 34 12.73 -10.21 6.00
CA MET A 34 11.68 -10.28 4.98
C MET A 34 12.21 -9.97 3.56
N LEU A 35 13.16 -9.04 3.44
CA LEU A 35 13.77 -8.67 2.16
C LEU A 35 14.98 -9.54 1.78
N ASN A 36 15.42 -10.42 2.68
CA ASN A 36 16.64 -11.22 2.57
C ASN A 36 17.88 -10.35 2.32
N VAL A 37 18.08 -9.33 3.15
CA VAL A 37 19.23 -8.40 3.13
C VAL A 37 19.82 -8.25 4.52
N SER A 38 20.95 -7.57 4.65
CA SER A 38 21.53 -7.25 5.96
C SER A 38 20.77 -6.11 6.65
N ILE A 39 20.79 -6.08 7.98
CA ILE A 39 20.25 -4.98 8.81
C ILE A 39 20.91 -3.63 8.44
N ASP A 40 22.22 -3.67 8.13
CA ASP A 40 22.97 -2.51 7.65
C ASP A 40 22.43 -1.99 6.31
N SER A 41 21.97 -2.87 5.42
CA SER A 41 21.30 -2.46 4.17
C SER A 41 20.02 -1.71 4.45
N ILE A 42 19.17 -2.21 5.37
CA ILE A 42 17.95 -1.49 5.78
C ILE A 42 18.30 -0.12 6.39
N THR A 43 19.32 -0.05 7.22
CA THR A 43 19.79 1.22 7.80
C THR A 43 20.21 2.21 6.72
N LYS A 44 20.97 1.75 5.71
CA LYS A 44 21.40 2.58 4.58
C LYS A 44 20.23 3.01 3.71
N TYR A 45 19.24 2.14 3.48
CA TYR A 45 18.02 2.49 2.74
C TYR A 45 17.20 3.54 3.50
N GLU A 46 16.91 3.34 4.78
CA GLU A 46 16.10 4.27 5.59
C GLU A 46 16.77 5.63 5.82
N THR A 47 18.09 5.71 5.71
CA THR A 47 18.86 6.96 5.82
C THR A 47 19.15 7.61 4.46
N GLY A 48 18.79 6.96 3.35
CA GLY A 48 19.09 7.44 2.00
C GLY A 48 20.57 7.40 1.61
N LYS A 49 21.41 6.73 2.40
CA LYS A 49 22.86 6.59 2.13
C LYS A 49 23.15 5.77 0.89
N VAL A 50 22.26 4.85 0.55
CA VAL A 50 22.36 3.99 -0.64
C VAL A 50 21.00 3.94 -1.33
N ASN A 51 21.01 4.02 -2.66
CA ASN A 51 19.82 3.82 -3.46
C ASN A 51 19.38 2.36 -3.37
N ILE A 52 18.09 2.16 -3.14
CA ILE A 52 17.51 0.83 -3.14
C ILE A 52 17.33 0.34 -4.58
N GLY A 53 17.64 -0.94 -4.83
CA GLY A 53 17.41 -1.55 -6.14
C GLY A 53 15.93 -1.77 -6.44
N HIS A 54 15.54 -1.66 -7.70
CA HIS A 54 14.14 -1.79 -8.14
C HIS A 54 13.48 -3.10 -7.68
N ASP A 55 14.22 -4.22 -7.67
CA ASP A 55 13.70 -5.51 -7.21
C ASP A 55 13.22 -5.47 -5.76
N TYR A 56 13.93 -4.74 -4.89
CA TYR A 56 13.53 -4.58 -3.49
C TYR A 56 12.32 -3.65 -3.37
N ILE A 57 12.23 -2.60 -4.19
CA ILE A 57 11.05 -1.72 -4.23
C ILE A 57 9.80 -2.54 -4.59
N ILE A 58 9.89 -3.41 -5.59
CA ILE A 58 8.79 -4.29 -6.00
C ILE A 58 8.38 -5.22 -4.85
N LYS A 59 9.35 -5.83 -4.16
CA LYS A 59 9.08 -6.69 -2.99
C LYS A 59 8.36 -5.92 -1.89
N ILE A 60 8.85 -4.74 -1.54
CA ILE A 60 8.25 -3.86 -0.52
C ILE A 60 6.82 -3.49 -0.90
N CYS A 61 6.60 -3.07 -2.16
CA CYS A 61 5.27 -2.72 -2.67
C CYS A 61 4.27 -3.87 -2.49
N LYS A 62 4.67 -5.10 -2.84
CA LYS A 62 3.83 -6.29 -2.69
C LYS A 62 3.60 -6.66 -1.22
N MET A 63 4.65 -6.63 -0.39
CA MET A 63 4.56 -7.00 1.02
C MET A 63 3.62 -6.10 1.81
N PHE A 64 3.65 -4.79 1.55
CA PHE A 64 2.86 -3.79 2.27
C PHE A 64 1.60 -3.35 1.53
N ASN A 65 1.29 -3.98 0.39
CA ASN A 65 0.17 -3.60 -0.48
C ASN A 65 0.14 -2.09 -0.82
N ILE A 66 1.28 -1.53 -1.21
CA ILE A 66 1.42 -0.12 -1.58
C ILE A 66 1.90 0.04 -3.01
N SER A 67 1.43 1.07 -3.69
CA SER A 67 1.94 1.48 -4.99
C SER A 67 3.33 2.08 -4.86
N ALA A 68 4.15 1.91 -5.91
CA ALA A 68 5.44 2.58 -6.01
C ALA A 68 5.30 4.12 -6.00
N ASP A 69 4.14 4.65 -6.40
CA ASP A 69 3.82 6.09 -6.34
C ASP A 69 4.03 6.67 -4.93
N TYR A 70 3.83 5.86 -3.89
CA TYR A 70 4.06 6.28 -2.51
C TYR A 70 5.50 6.74 -2.30
N PHE A 71 6.46 5.99 -2.86
CA PHE A 71 7.88 6.26 -2.68
C PHE A 71 8.38 7.48 -3.45
N TYR A 72 7.78 7.79 -4.59
CA TYR A 72 8.23 8.86 -5.47
C TYR A 72 7.42 10.14 -5.29
N PHE A 73 6.10 10.03 -5.15
CA PHE A 73 5.16 11.15 -5.18
C PHE A 73 4.36 11.33 -3.88
N GLU A 74 4.62 10.52 -2.84
CA GLU A 74 3.85 10.50 -1.59
C GLU A 74 2.36 10.21 -1.76
N GLN A 75 1.99 9.56 -2.87
CA GLN A 75 0.61 9.17 -3.11
C GLN A 75 0.36 7.81 -2.50
N ASP A 76 -0.42 7.79 -1.42
CA ASP A 76 -0.85 6.55 -0.77
C ASP A 76 -1.96 5.90 -1.60
N LYS A 77 -1.57 4.90 -2.40
CA LYS A 77 -2.46 4.06 -3.19
C LYS A 77 -2.16 2.61 -2.89
N LYS A 78 -3.19 1.80 -2.64
CA LYS A 78 -3.02 0.35 -2.50
C LYS A 78 -2.68 -0.27 -3.85
N LEU A 79 -1.78 -1.27 -3.85
CA LEU A 79 -1.38 -1.97 -5.07
C LEU A 79 -2.48 -2.92 -5.58
N PHE A 80 -3.15 -3.56 -4.63
CA PHE A 80 -4.35 -4.36 -4.83
C PHE A 80 -5.53 -3.55 -4.31
N ALA A 81 -6.62 -3.49 -5.09
CA ALA A 81 -7.89 -2.99 -4.58
C ALA A 81 -8.24 -3.82 -3.34
N ASP A 82 -8.52 -3.15 -2.22
CA ASP A 82 -8.96 -3.86 -1.05
C ASP A 82 -10.32 -4.44 -1.40
N SER A 83 -10.40 -5.76 -1.56
CA SER A 83 -11.67 -6.47 -1.51
C SER A 83 -12.06 -6.72 -0.05
N SER A 84 -11.57 -5.88 0.87
CA SER A 84 -11.82 -6.05 2.30
C SER A 84 -13.31 -5.83 2.54
N GLU A 85 -13.87 -6.65 3.45
CA GLU A 85 -15.25 -6.48 3.89
C GLU A 85 -15.51 -5.05 4.42
N GLU A 86 -14.45 -4.36 4.85
CA GLU A 86 -14.46 -2.98 5.35
C GLU A 86 -14.95 -1.97 4.31
N ASP A 87 -14.56 -2.08 3.03
CA ASP A 87 -14.99 -1.14 1.99
C ASP A 87 -16.49 -1.33 1.66
N VAL A 88 -16.95 -2.59 1.60
CA VAL A 88 -18.36 -2.91 1.38
C VAL A 88 -19.21 -2.51 2.58
N MET A 89 -18.76 -2.81 3.81
CA MET A 89 -19.45 -2.43 5.04
C MET A 89 -19.48 -0.92 5.24
N TRP A 90 -18.43 -0.20 4.85
CA TRP A 90 -18.43 1.26 4.85
C TRP A 90 -19.51 1.82 3.92
N ILE A 91 -19.61 1.32 2.67
CA ILE A 91 -20.67 1.71 1.74
C ILE A 91 -22.05 1.41 2.35
N ILE A 92 -22.27 0.18 2.83
CA ILE A 92 -23.54 -0.23 3.43
C ILE A 92 -23.91 0.65 4.64
N SER A 93 -22.92 1.07 5.45
CA SER A 93 -23.15 1.95 6.60
C SER A 93 -23.71 3.33 6.21
N LYS A 94 -23.44 3.80 4.99
CA LYS A 94 -23.87 5.12 4.49
C LYS A 94 -25.23 5.11 3.81
N LEU A 95 -25.68 3.95 3.34
CA LEU A 95 -26.98 3.80 2.69
C LEU A 95 -28.11 3.99 3.69
N ASP A 96 -29.17 4.65 3.26
CA ASP A 96 -30.42 4.73 4.01
C ASP A 96 -31.25 3.42 3.92
N SER A 97 -32.42 3.41 4.57
CA SER A 97 -33.29 2.24 4.62
C SER A 97 -33.78 1.78 3.24
N GLU A 98 -34.12 2.70 2.33
CA GLU A 98 -34.59 2.35 0.98
C GLU A 98 -33.43 1.88 0.11
N GLU A 99 -32.30 2.58 0.18
CA GLU A 99 -31.09 2.24 -0.56
C GLU A 99 -30.54 0.87 -0.16
N ARG A 100 -30.60 0.51 1.14
CA ARG A 100 -30.23 -0.83 1.62
C ARG A 100 -31.13 -1.93 1.06
N ILE A 101 -32.43 -1.67 0.95
CA ILE A 101 -33.38 -2.63 0.36
C ILE A 101 -33.04 -2.86 -1.12
N ARG A 102 -32.84 -1.78 -1.88
CA ARG A 102 -32.45 -1.88 -3.30
C ARG A 102 -31.10 -2.57 -3.48
N ALA A 103 -30.10 -2.22 -2.67
CA ALA A 103 -28.80 -2.86 -2.71
C ALA A 103 -28.90 -4.37 -2.45
N LYS A 104 -29.73 -4.79 -1.47
CA LYS A 104 -29.98 -6.21 -1.18
C LYS A 104 -30.62 -6.94 -2.36
N GLU A 105 -31.58 -6.33 -3.06
CA GLU A 105 -32.20 -6.92 -4.25
C GLU A 105 -31.21 -7.06 -5.40
N ILE A 106 -30.42 -6.02 -5.67
CA ILE A 106 -29.38 -6.05 -6.71
C ILE A 106 -28.36 -7.14 -6.41
N LEU A 107 -27.89 -7.26 -5.16
CA LEU A 107 -26.93 -8.29 -4.78
C LEU A 107 -27.48 -9.71 -4.94
N LYS A 108 -28.77 -9.93 -4.60
CA LYS A 108 -29.44 -11.20 -4.83
C LYS A 108 -29.57 -11.55 -6.32
N LEU A 109 -29.85 -10.56 -7.16
CA LEU A 109 -29.95 -10.74 -8.62
C LEU A 109 -28.58 -10.98 -9.26
N ALA A 110 -27.55 -10.25 -8.82
CA ALA A 110 -26.21 -10.35 -9.37
C ALA A 110 -25.48 -11.63 -8.94
N PHE A 111 -25.77 -12.13 -7.73
CA PHE A 111 -25.09 -13.28 -7.13
C PHE A 111 -26.09 -14.34 -6.62
N PRO A 112 -26.91 -14.93 -7.51
CA PRO A 112 -28.04 -15.76 -7.11
C PRO A 112 -27.62 -17.05 -6.39
N ASN A 113 -26.42 -17.57 -6.66
CA ASN A 113 -25.91 -18.80 -6.00
C ASN A 113 -25.18 -18.52 -4.67
N THR A 114 -24.85 -17.26 -4.39
CA THR A 114 -24.06 -16.86 -3.21
C THR A 114 -24.95 -16.28 -2.11
N VAL A 115 -26.06 -15.63 -2.49
CA VAL A 115 -26.96 -14.88 -1.58
C VAL A 115 -28.35 -15.54 -1.49
N ALA A 116 -28.47 -16.79 -1.95
CA ALA A 116 -29.68 -17.62 -1.83
C ALA A 116 -29.90 -18.13 -0.40
#